data_AF-X0GXR9-F1
#
_entry.id   AF-X0GXR9-F1
#
_cell.length_a   1.000
_cell.length_b   1.000
_cell.length_c   1.000
_cell.angle_alpha   90.00
_cell.angle_beta   90.00
_cell.angle_gamma   90.00
#
_symmetry.space_group_name_H-M   'P 1'
#
loop_
_entity.id
_entity.type
_entity.pdbx_description
1 polymer ?
#
loop_
_entity_poly.entity_id
_entity_poly.type
_entity_poly.pdbx_seq_one_letter_code
_entity_poly.pdbx_strand_id
1 'polypeptide(L)'
;MHAIHRHSVPKSADFYGYDYLRDSNGDPIYPQRPVLVAEQIAWSASGGASFSGRFNGKMIVMDNLMDVDAFPWHADWYKNQVKKAYGDEADNKFRLHYSENADHQMGPVVGSKSSRVVDFTGLYEQHLRDLSIWCETGVYPSTPTNYTIRNSQVRLPATAPERKGIQPVVDLTINGGKQAEVKTGSIVTFKVRVEVPPGAGKAFALEWDFEGTGHFVKKVFREVVRPVETAGYYTYSQAGTFFPTVRAASDREEKVDSPYSLALNLGRVQVVVI
;
A
#
# COMPACT_ATOMS: atom_id res chain seq x y z
N MET A 1 24.73 0.20 12.80
CA MET A 1 23.64 0.73 13.65
C MET A 1 22.74 -0.42 14.16
N HIS A 2 23.30 -1.54 14.63
CA HIS A 2 22.59 -2.85 14.61
C HIS A 2 21.80 -3.23 15.88
N ALA A 3 21.50 -2.30 16.80
CA ALA A 3 20.72 -2.67 18.00
C ALA A 3 19.86 -1.54 18.59
N ILE A 4 19.63 -0.43 17.89
CA ILE A 4 18.86 0.71 18.44
C ILE A 4 17.45 0.26 18.85
N HIS A 5 16.76 -0.49 18.00
CA HIS A 5 15.35 -0.84 18.19
C HIS A 5 15.04 -1.53 19.54
N ARG A 6 15.83 -2.54 19.94
CA ARG A 6 15.59 -3.29 21.19
C ARG A 6 16.08 -2.58 22.46
N HIS A 7 16.89 -1.54 22.30
CA HIS A 7 17.50 -0.77 23.40
C HIS A 7 16.99 0.68 23.46
N SER A 8 15.95 1.00 22.69
CA SER A 8 15.28 2.30 22.64
C SER A 8 13.76 2.12 22.59
N VAL A 9 13.25 1.23 23.42
CA VAL A 9 11.82 0.91 23.52
C VAL A 9 11.07 2.13 24.08
N PRO A 10 10.03 2.65 23.37
CA PRO A 10 9.27 3.80 23.85
C PRO A 10 8.64 3.55 25.23
N LYS A 11 8.62 4.55 26.10
CA LYS A 11 8.01 4.39 27.45
C LYS A 11 6.49 4.23 27.40
N SER A 12 5.84 4.83 26.41
CA SER A 12 4.39 4.74 26.27
C SER A 12 3.97 3.34 25.81
N ALA A 13 3.00 2.76 26.51
CA ALA A 13 2.42 1.46 26.20
C ALA A 13 1.48 1.49 24.98
N ASP A 14 1.14 2.67 24.45
CA ASP A 14 0.31 2.75 23.23
C ASP A 14 1.08 2.43 21.95
N PHE A 15 2.42 2.42 21.96
CA PHE A 15 3.25 1.93 20.85
C PHE A 15 3.27 0.40 20.77
N TYR A 16 2.11 -0.19 20.49
CA TYR A 16 1.89 -1.64 20.44
C TYR A 16 2.86 -2.38 19.49
N GLY A 17 3.44 -1.67 18.52
CA GLY A 17 4.53 -2.13 17.67
C GLY A 17 5.70 -2.79 18.42
N TYR A 18 5.93 -2.36 19.65
CA TYR A 18 7.06 -2.79 20.48
C TYR A 18 6.68 -3.80 21.55
N ASP A 19 5.42 -4.26 21.63
CA ASP A 19 4.95 -5.13 22.73
C ASP A 19 5.73 -6.44 22.83
N TYR A 20 6.20 -6.96 21.69
CA TYR A 20 7.06 -8.16 21.65
C TYR A 20 8.44 -7.98 22.32
N LEU A 21 8.80 -6.75 22.69
CA LEU A 21 10.02 -6.43 23.44
C LEU A 21 9.76 -6.13 24.92
N ARG A 22 8.53 -6.32 25.40
CA ARG A 22 8.15 -6.17 26.80
C ARG A 22 7.81 -7.51 27.43
N ASP A 23 8.06 -7.59 28.73
CA ASP A 23 7.62 -8.71 29.55
C ASP A 23 6.15 -8.59 29.95
N SER A 24 5.66 -9.50 30.81
CA SER A 24 4.29 -9.50 31.29
C SER A 24 3.92 -8.31 32.18
N ASN A 25 4.91 -7.59 32.71
CA ASN A 25 4.71 -6.38 33.50
C ASN A 25 4.70 -5.11 32.64
N GLY A 26 5.00 -5.24 31.34
CA GLY A 26 5.16 -4.11 30.42
C GLY A 26 6.57 -3.50 30.43
N ASP A 27 7.52 -4.12 31.14
CA ASP A 27 8.89 -3.64 31.22
C ASP A 27 9.71 -4.16 30.04
N PRO A 28 10.67 -3.37 29.49
CA PRO A 28 11.52 -3.83 28.41
C PRO A 28 12.37 -5.05 28.79
N ILE A 29 12.33 -6.10 27.97
CA ILE A 29 13.08 -7.36 28.20
C ILE A 29 14.61 -7.13 28.14
N TYR A 30 15.06 -6.15 27.35
CA TYR A 30 16.48 -5.86 27.14
C TYR A 30 16.91 -4.57 27.86
N PRO A 31 18.21 -4.41 28.18
CA PRO A 31 18.73 -3.15 28.72
C PRO A 31 18.37 -1.95 27.85
N GLN A 32 17.93 -0.85 28.44
CA GLN A 32 17.55 0.36 27.70
C GLN A 32 18.61 1.45 27.77
N ARG A 33 18.72 2.21 26.69
CA ARG A 33 19.55 3.42 26.64
C ARG A 33 18.91 4.50 27.52
N PRO A 34 19.73 5.35 28.19
CA PRO A 34 19.20 6.44 29.01
C PRO A 34 18.50 7.52 28.18
N VAL A 35 18.80 7.63 26.89
CA VAL A 35 18.23 8.62 25.97
C VAL A 35 17.57 7.93 24.77
N LEU A 36 16.30 8.24 24.54
CA LEU A 36 15.53 7.78 23.39
C LEU A 36 15.74 8.74 22.20
N VAL A 37 16.85 8.56 21.48
CA VAL A 37 17.22 9.43 20.35
C VAL A 37 16.13 9.48 19.26
N ALA A 38 15.37 8.40 19.09
CA ALA A 38 14.27 8.33 18.11
C ALA A 38 13.19 9.39 18.38
N GLU A 39 12.88 9.69 19.65
CA GLU A 39 11.92 10.73 20.02
C GLU A 39 12.42 12.13 19.62
N GLN A 40 13.72 12.40 19.80
CA GLN A 40 14.33 13.67 19.42
C GLN A 40 14.34 13.85 17.89
N ILE A 41 14.65 12.79 17.15
CA ILE A 41 14.60 12.79 15.68
C ILE A 41 13.16 13.03 15.20
N ALA A 42 12.18 12.30 15.75
CA ALA A 42 10.78 12.46 15.38
C ALA A 42 10.26 13.87 15.70
N TRP A 43 10.61 14.42 16.87
CA TRP A 43 10.28 15.79 17.24
C TRP A 43 10.88 16.80 16.25
N SER A 44 12.17 16.66 15.91
CA SER A 44 12.83 17.55 14.95
C SER A 44 12.22 17.45 13.54
N ALA A 45 11.98 16.23 13.04
CA ALA A 45 11.47 15.99 11.70
C ALA A 45 10.02 16.47 11.52
N SER A 46 9.24 16.50 12.61
CA SER A 46 7.84 16.92 12.61
C SER A 46 7.64 18.41 12.94
N GLY A 47 8.72 19.20 13.05
CA GLY A 47 8.62 20.61 13.43
C GLY A 47 8.13 20.80 14.88
N GLY A 48 8.42 19.84 15.75
CA GLY A 48 8.09 19.86 17.17
C GLY A 48 6.73 19.26 17.53
N ALA A 49 6.17 18.38 16.69
CA ALA A 49 4.88 17.79 16.95
C ALA A 49 4.89 16.92 18.22
N SER A 50 3.83 17.02 19.02
CA SER A 50 3.62 16.19 20.21
C SER A 50 2.94 14.85 19.90
N PHE A 51 2.48 14.65 18.67
CA PHE A 51 1.68 13.48 18.23
C PHE A 51 0.44 13.22 19.11
N SER A 52 -0.12 14.26 19.73
CA SER A 52 -1.30 14.19 20.61
C SER A 52 -2.61 13.85 19.89
N GLY A 53 -2.59 13.75 18.56
CA GLY A 53 -3.77 13.61 17.72
C GLY A 53 -4.57 14.90 17.55
N ARG A 54 -4.21 16.00 18.24
CA ARG A 54 -4.89 17.30 18.12
C ARG A 54 -4.37 18.10 16.92
N PHE A 55 -5.27 18.53 16.05
CA PHE A 55 -5.00 19.39 14.90
C PHE A 55 -6.24 20.22 14.51
N ASN A 56 -6.05 21.24 13.68
CA ASN A 56 -7.15 22.03 13.14
C ASN A 56 -7.49 21.59 11.71
N GLY A 57 -8.78 21.64 11.36
CA GLY A 57 -9.24 21.30 10.02
C GLY A 57 -9.47 19.81 9.79
N LYS A 58 -9.13 19.36 8.58
CA LYS A 58 -9.35 18.00 8.07
C LYS A 58 -8.03 17.42 7.57
N MET A 59 -7.83 16.12 7.78
CA MET A 59 -6.61 15.42 7.46
C MET A 59 -6.91 14.10 6.78
N ILE A 60 -6.21 13.83 5.67
CA ILE A 60 -6.10 12.51 5.08
C ILE A 60 -4.66 12.07 5.29
N VAL A 61 -4.47 10.93 5.96
CA VAL A 61 -3.20 10.23 6.01
C VAL A 61 -3.26 9.09 5.00
N MET A 62 -2.23 9.01 4.17
CA MET A 62 -1.98 7.88 3.29
C MET A 62 -0.65 7.26 3.71
N ASP A 63 -0.63 5.95 3.91
CA ASP A 63 0.57 5.21 4.28
C ASP A 63 0.78 4.00 3.36
N ASN A 64 2.02 3.61 3.13
CA ASN A 64 2.40 2.67 2.09
C ASN A 64 2.86 1.34 2.71
N LEU A 65 2.26 0.22 2.29
CA LEU A 65 2.48 -1.06 2.97
C LEU A 65 3.85 -1.71 2.75
N MET A 66 4.61 -1.27 1.75
CA MET A 66 5.99 -1.68 1.54
C MET A 66 6.99 -0.55 1.83
N ASP A 67 6.59 0.44 2.62
CA ASP A 67 7.50 1.47 3.11
C ASP A 67 8.56 0.85 4.03
N VAL A 68 9.82 0.89 3.56
CA VAL A 68 10.96 0.32 4.29
C VAL A 68 11.57 1.28 5.32
N ASP A 69 11.18 2.55 5.29
CA ASP A 69 11.71 3.61 6.14
C ASP A 69 10.73 3.98 7.29
N ALA A 70 9.42 3.81 7.07
CA ALA A 70 8.36 4.08 8.02
C ALA A 70 7.33 2.93 8.07
N PHE A 71 7.21 2.27 9.22
CA PHE A 71 6.30 1.12 9.32
C PHE A 71 4.81 1.52 9.27
N PRO A 72 3.98 0.80 8.49
CA PRO A 72 2.57 1.16 8.28
C PRO A 72 1.70 1.26 9.54
N TRP A 73 2.04 0.52 10.59
CA TRP A 73 1.25 0.53 11.82
C TRP A 73 1.32 1.88 12.55
N HIS A 74 2.32 2.73 12.26
CA HIS A 74 2.41 4.07 12.84
C HIS A 74 1.21 4.94 12.46
N ALA A 75 0.68 4.83 11.24
CA ALA A 75 -0.51 5.57 10.83
C ALA A 75 -1.77 5.11 11.57
N ASP A 76 -1.91 3.81 11.83
CA ASP A 76 -2.97 3.29 12.69
C ASP A 76 -2.83 3.76 14.14
N TRP A 77 -1.61 3.73 14.68
CA TRP A 77 -1.33 4.28 16.00
C TRP A 77 -1.76 5.75 16.08
N TYR A 78 -1.39 6.57 15.10
CA TYR A 78 -1.78 7.98 15.08
C TYR A 78 -3.29 8.18 14.94
N LYS A 79 -3.98 7.35 14.14
CA LYS A 79 -5.45 7.33 14.08
C LYS A 79 -6.06 7.10 15.47
N ASN A 80 -5.46 6.25 16.29
CA ASN A 80 -5.93 6.05 17.68
C ASN A 80 -5.65 7.26 18.56
N GLN A 81 -4.56 8.02 18.34
CA GLN A 81 -4.35 9.30 19.02
C GLN A 81 -5.42 10.33 18.65
N VAL A 82 -5.80 10.41 17.37
CA VAL A 82 -6.90 11.27 16.90
C VAL A 82 -8.23 10.87 17.53
N LYS A 83 -8.54 9.57 17.60
CA LYS A 83 -9.75 9.07 18.29
C LYS A 83 -9.77 9.43 19.77
N LYS A 84 -8.64 9.29 20.48
CA LYS A 84 -8.52 9.73 21.88
C LYS A 84 -8.76 11.25 22.02
N ALA A 85 -8.32 12.05 21.05
CA ALA A 85 -8.42 13.50 21.10
C ALA A 85 -9.83 14.04 20.76
N TYR A 86 -10.54 13.41 19.82
CA TYR A 86 -11.80 13.93 19.27
C TYR A 86 -13.03 13.05 19.50
N GLY A 87 -12.87 11.83 20.02
CA GLY A 87 -13.99 10.90 20.23
C GLY A 87 -14.77 10.66 18.93
N ASP A 88 -16.09 10.85 19.00
CA ASP A 88 -17.01 10.63 17.88
C ASP A 88 -16.76 11.57 16.69
N GLU A 89 -16.10 12.72 16.91
CA GLU A 89 -15.75 13.67 15.84
C GLU A 89 -14.49 13.27 15.07
N ALA A 90 -13.77 12.23 15.49
CA ALA A 90 -12.52 11.82 14.85
C ALA A 90 -12.72 11.53 13.35
N ASP A 91 -13.81 10.85 13.00
CA ASP A 91 -14.11 10.53 11.62
C ASP A 91 -14.45 11.80 10.80
N ASN A 92 -15.06 12.83 11.38
CA ASN A 92 -15.28 14.10 10.66
C ASN A 92 -14.00 14.92 10.42
N LYS A 93 -12.86 14.49 10.98
CA LYS A 93 -11.58 15.21 10.90
C LYS A 93 -10.47 14.42 10.25
N PHE A 94 -10.48 13.10 10.35
CA PHE A 94 -9.36 12.25 9.95
C PHE A 94 -9.81 11.05 9.10
N ARG A 95 -9.03 10.78 8.05
CA ARG A 95 -9.20 9.62 7.17
C ARG A 95 -7.85 8.95 6.98
N LEU A 96 -7.82 7.63 7.07
CA LEU A 96 -6.63 6.82 6.83
C LEU A 96 -6.84 5.95 5.60
N HIS A 97 -5.89 6.03 4.68
CA HIS A 97 -5.80 5.16 3.51
C HIS A 97 -4.47 4.43 3.53
N TYR A 98 -4.49 3.19 3.09
CA TYR A 98 -3.28 2.43 2.81
C TYR A 98 -3.16 2.17 1.32
N SER A 99 -1.93 2.19 0.82
CA SER A 99 -1.60 1.69 -0.50
C SER A 99 -0.76 0.41 -0.41
N GLU A 100 -1.17 -0.59 -1.17
CA GLU A 100 -0.44 -1.84 -1.36
C GLU A 100 0.64 -1.67 -2.43
N ASN A 101 1.73 -2.44 -2.31
CA ASN A 101 2.83 -2.45 -3.27
C ASN A 101 3.43 -1.07 -3.55
N ALA A 102 3.46 -0.14 -2.59
CA ALA A 102 4.18 1.14 -2.70
C ALA A 102 5.19 1.27 -1.56
N ASP A 103 6.27 2.02 -1.81
CA ASP A 103 7.40 2.22 -0.90
C ASP A 103 7.42 3.68 -0.36
N HIS A 104 8.44 4.05 0.42
CA HIS A 104 8.59 5.37 1.05
C HIS A 104 8.71 6.52 0.05
N GLN A 105 9.52 6.32 -0.99
CA GLN A 105 10.02 7.39 -1.85
C GLN A 105 8.95 7.83 -2.86
N MET A 106 8.66 9.13 -2.88
CA MET A 106 7.77 9.74 -3.87
C MET A 106 8.44 9.84 -5.26
N GLY A 107 7.62 9.76 -6.30
CA GLY A 107 8.04 9.94 -7.69
C GLY A 107 8.24 8.64 -8.48
N PRO A 108 8.78 8.75 -9.71
CA PRO A 108 8.81 7.62 -10.64
C PRO A 108 9.57 6.41 -10.12
N VAL A 109 8.93 5.25 -10.16
CA VAL A 109 9.59 3.97 -9.87
C VAL A 109 10.19 3.39 -11.15
N VAL A 110 11.52 3.29 -11.19
CA VAL A 110 12.29 2.89 -12.38
C VAL A 110 13.08 1.58 -12.18
N GLY A 111 13.49 0.98 -13.29
CA GLY A 111 14.31 -0.24 -13.31
C GLY A 111 13.62 -1.43 -12.63
N SER A 112 14.41 -2.37 -12.13
CA SER A 112 13.89 -3.61 -11.52
C SER A 112 13.06 -3.40 -10.25
N LYS A 113 13.03 -2.20 -9.67
CA LYS A 113 12.15 -1.88 -8.53
C LYS A 113 10.68 -1.81 -8.95
N SER A 114 10.39 -1.43 -10.21
CA SER A 114 9.03 -1.31 -10.73
C SER A 114 8.29 -2.65 -10.86
N SER A 115 9.01 -3.77 -10.84
CA SER A 115 8.41 -5.11 -10.77
C SER A 115 7.96 -5.51 -9.36
N ARG A 116 8.23 -4.69 -8.34
CA ARG A 116 7.87 -4.97 -6.94
C ARG A 116 7.01 -3.89 -6.31
N VAL A 117 7.21 -2.64 -6.70
CA VAL A 117 6.43 -1.52 -6.18
C VAL A 117 5.94 -0.60 -7.29
N VAL A 118 4.85 0.11 -7.01
CA VAL A 118 4.21 1.08 -7.90
C VAL A 118 4.53 2.51 -7.48
N ASP A 119 4.45 3.41 -8.44
CA ASP A 119 4.41 4.85 -8.16
C ASP A 119 3.03 5.19 -7.56
N PHE A 120 3.05 5.75 -6.35
CA PHE A 120 1.84 6.09 -5.61
C PHE A 120 1.41 7.56 -5.82
N THR A 121 2.04 8.28 -6.75
CA THR A 121 1.77 9.69 -7.04
C THR A 121 0.30 9.98 -7.31
N GLY A 122 -0.33 9.18 -8.18
CA GLY A 122 -1.73 9.35 -8.49
C GLY A 122 -2.68 9.12 -7.30
N LEU A 123 -2.28 8.30 -6.31
CA LEU A 123 -3.09 8.09 -5.10
C LEU A 123 -3.13 9.36 -4.24
N TYR A 124 -1.98 9.99 -3.95
CA TYR A 124 -2.00 11.22 -3.15
C TYR A 124 -2.61 12.38 -3.93
N GLU A 125 -2.45 12.43 -5.26
CA GLU A 125 -3.11 13.43 -6.10
C GLU A 125 -4.64 13.34 -6.00
N GLN A 126 -5.18 12.11 -6.04
CA GLN A 126 -6.61 11.90 -5.83
C GLN A 126 -7.02 12.27 -4.40
N HIS A 127 -6.22 11.94 -3.39
CA HIS A 127 -6.51 12.33 -2.01
C HIS A 127 -6.46 13.85 -1.78
N LEU A 128 -5.60 14.59 -2.47
CA LEU A 128 -5.59 16.07 -2.42
C LEU A 128 -6.89 16.66 -2.98
N ARG A 129 -7.43 16.09 -4.07
CA ARG A 129 -8.76 16.45 -4.59
C ARG A 129 -9.86 16.09 -3.59
N ASP A 130 -9.78 14.90 -3.00
CA ASP A 130 -10.74 14.46 -1.98
C ASP A 130 -10.74 15.38 -0.76
N LEU A 131 -9.56 15.87 -0.35
CA LEU A 131 -9.41 16.81 0.74
C LEU A 131 -10.02 18.18 0.41
N SER A 132 -9.79 18.71 -0.79
CA SER A 132 -10.41 19.97 -1.24
C SER A 132 -11.94 19.87 -1.22
N ILE A 133 -12.50 18.83 -1.85
CA ILE A 133 -13.96 18.58 -1.82
C ILE A 133 -14.46 18.47 -0.38
N TRP A 134 -13.74 17.75 0.48
CA TRP A 134 -14.15 17.57 1.87
C TRP A 134 -14.14 18.89 2.63
N CYS A 135 -13.12 19.72 2.46
CA CYS A 135 -13.03 21.04 3.09
C CYS A 135 -14.12 21.99 2.59
N GLU A 136 -14.40 22.00 1.30
CA GLU A 136 -15.35 22.94 0.66
C GLU A 136 -16.81 22.57 0.91
N THR A 137 -17.14 21.27 0.85
CA THR A 137 -18.54 20.80 0.89
C THR A 137 -18.96 20.22 2.23
N GLY A 138 -17.99 19.96 3.12
CA GLY A 138 -18.25 19.21 4.34
C GLY A 138 -18.30 17.69 4.15
N VAL A 139 -18.44 17.19 2.92
CA VAL A 139 -18.67 15.78 2.60
C VAL A 139 -17.40 15.10 2.12
N TYR A 140 -17.02 13.97 2.74
CA TYR A 140 -15.86 13.20 2.31
C TYR A 140 -16.23 12.32 1.11
N PRO A 141 -15.55 12.44 -0.06
CA PRO A 141 -16.02 11.80 -1.30
C PRO A 141 -15.55 10.34 -1.48
N SER A 142 -14.76 9.81 -0.56
CA SER A 142 -14.18 8.48 -0.64
C SER A 142 -14.50 7.65 0.60
N THR A 143 -14.18 6.36 0.58
CA THR A 143 -14.26 5.51 1.78
C THR A 143 -12.85 5.12 2.22
N PRO A 144 -12.48 5.33 3.50
CA PRO A 144 -11.19 4.87 4.04
C PRO A 144 -10.90 3.41 3.75
N THR A 145 -9.62 3.08 3.62
CA THR A 145 -9.19 1.68 3.50
C THR A 145 -9.66 0.90 4.72
N ASN A 146 -10.26 -0.27 4.48
CA ASN A 146 -10.57 -1.23 5.52
C ASN A 146 -9.34 -2.12 5.77
N TYR A 147 -9.01 -2.37 7.04
CA TYR A 147 -7.83 -3.14 7.41
C TYR A 147 -7.98 -3.72 8.82
N THR A 148 -7.13 -4.68 9.13
CA THR A 148 -6.92 -5.17 10.51
C THR A 148 -5.46 -5.04 10.89
N ILE A 149 -5.18 -4.93 12.18
CA ILE A 149 -3.83 -5.02 12.73
C ILE A 149 -3.65 -6.41 13.34
N ARG A 150 -2.59 -7.12 12.96
CA ARG A 150 -2.20 -8.40 13.58
C ARG A 150 -0.69 -8.43 13.76
N ASN A 151 -0.21 -8.53 15.00
CA ASN A 151 1.22 -8.51 15.33
C ASN A 151 1.94 -7.31 14.71
N SER A 152 1.33 -6.12 14.85
CA SER A 152 1.86 -4.87 14.31
C SER A 152 2.01 -4.82 12.78
N GLN A 153 1.33 -5.73 12.08
CA GLN A 153 1.20 -5.71 10.62
C GLN A 153 -0.20 -5.25 10.22
N VAL A 154 -0.25 -4.31 9.29
CA VAL A 154 -1.49 -3.92 8.61
C VAL A 154 -1.85 -5.00 7.59
N ARG A 155 -3.08 -5.52 7.68
CA ARG A 155 -3.61 -6.52 6.75
C ARG A 155 -4.83 -5.97 6.02
N LEU A 156 -4.73 -5.92 4.70
CA LEU A 156 -5.84 -5.53 3.83
C LEU A 156 -6.71 -6.74 3.48
N PRO A 157 -8.03 -6.54 3.30
CA PRO A 157 -8.88 -7.52 2.64
C PRO A 157 -8.40 -7.86 1.23
N ALA A 158 -8.71 -9.08 0.79
CA ALA A 158 -8.25 -9.62 -0.48
C ALA A 158 -9.04 -9.10 -1.69
N THR A 159 -10.27 -8.61 -1.49
CA THR A 159 -11.15 -8.14 -2.57
C THR A 159 -11.31 -6.63 -2.53
N ALA A 160 -11.50 -6.00 -3.69
CA ALA A 160 -11.65 -4.54 -3.73
C ALA A 160 -12.90 -4.01 -2.99
N PRO A 161 -14.08 -4.68 -3.04
CA PRO A 161 -15.25 -4.25 -2.28
C PRO A 161 -15.03 -4.24 -0.76
N GLU A 162 -14.31 -5.24 -0.24
CA GLU A 162 -14.01 -5.32 1.20
C GLU A 162 -12.90 -4.36 1.61
N ARG A 163 -11.87 -4.20 0.75
CA ARG A 163 -10.70 -3.34 0.99
C ARG A 163 -11.05 -1.85 0.97
N LYS A 164 -12.01 -1.45 0.14
CA LYS A 164 -12.41 -0.04 -0.05
C LYS A 164 -11.20 0.80 -0.50
N GLY A 165 -11.15 2.08 -0.15
CA GLY A 165 -10.12 2.99 -0.64
C GLY A 165 -10.28 3.28 -2.13
N ILE A 166 -9.18 3.68 -2.77
CA ILE A 166 -9.17 4.10 -4.18
C ILE A 166 -8.25 3.25 -5.07
N GLN A 167 -7.46 2.38 -4.47
CA GLN A 167 -6.45 1.59 -5.18
C GLN A 167 -7.08 0.29 -5.72
N PRO A 168 -6.80 -0.09 -6.98
CA PRO A 168 -7.31 -1.35 -7.52
C PRO A 168 -6.64 -2.54 -6.85
N VAL A 169 -7.31 -3.70 -6.86
CA VAL A 169 -6.75 -4.98 -6.43
C VAL A 169 -6.42 -5.81 -7.67
N VAL A 170 -5.21 -6.34 -7.73
CA VAL A 170 -4.69 -7.10 -8.88
C VAL A 170 -4.33 -8.51 -8.46
N ASP A 171 -5.17 -9.47 -8.81
CA ASP A 171 -4.94 -10.88 -8.54
C ASP A 171 -4.36 -11.58 -9.77
N LEU A 172 -3.05 -11.80 -9.76
CA LEU A 172 -2.34 -12.60 -10.77
C LEU A 172 -2.16 -14.03 -10.29
N THR A 173 -2.47 -15.00 -11.15
CA THR A 173 -2.29 -16.42 -10.90
C THR A 173 -1.66 -17.14 -12.08
N ILE A 174 -0.97 -18.24 -11.77
CA ILE A 174 -0.41 -19.21 -12.73
C ILE A 174 -0.85 -20.60 -12.26
N ASN A 175 -1.42 -21.40 -13.17
CA ASN A 175 -1.98 -22.72 -12.84
C ASN A 175 -2.94 -22.71 -11.62
N GLY A 176 -3.66 -21.60 -11.42
CA GLY A 176 -4.58 -21.41 -10.27
C GLY A 176 -3.92 -21.03 -8.94
N GLY A 177 -2.59 -20.89 -8.90
CA GLY A 177 -1.83 -20.54 -7.70
C GLY A 177 -0.93 -19.31 -7.87
N LYS A 178 -0.09 -19.06 -6.86
CA LYS A 178 0.91 -17.97 -6.85
C LYS A 178 2.31 -18.41 -7.28
N GLN A 179 2.50 -19.71 -7.49
CA GLN A 179 3.75 -20.29 -7.94
C GLN A 179 3.48 -21.48 -8.85
N ALA A 180 4.31 -21.68 -9.87
CA ALA A 180 4.33 -22.92 -10.63
C ALA A 180 5.74 -23.26 -11.12
N GLU A 181 5.98 -24.55 -11.33
CA GLU A 181 7.10 -25.07 -12.09
C GLU A 181 6.67 -25.35 -13.53
N VAL A 182 7.47 -24.91 -14.51
CA VAL A 182 7.16 -25.04 -15.94
C VAL A 182 8.39 -25.47 -16.71
N LYS A 183 8.21 -26.19 -17.82
CA LYS A 183 9.32 -26.60 -18.68
C LYS A 183 9.76 -25.46 -19.59
N THR A 184 11.06 -25.30 -19.78
CA THR A 184 11.66 -24.41 -20.78
C THR A 184 11.02 -24.66 -22.15
N GLY A 185 10.67 -23.59 -22.87
CA GLY A 185 10.03 -23.65 -24.18
C GLY A 185 8.53 -23.95 -24.17
N SER A 186 7.91 -24.20 -23.01
CA SER A 186 6.46 -24.39 -22.91
C SER A 186 5.72 -23.05 -22.81
N ILE A 187 4.55 -22.95 -23.44
CA ILE A 187 3.66 -21.81 -23.30
C ILE A 187 3.04 -21.84 -21.90
N VAL A 188 3.22 -20.77 -21.15
CA VAL A 188 2.67 -20.55 -19.82
C VAL A 188 1.46 -19.64 -19.92
N THR A 189 0.37 -20.02 -19.26
CA THR A 189 -0.85 -19.20 -19.18
C THR A 189 -0.95 -18.53 -17.82
N PHE A 190 -1.05 -17.21 -17.84
CA PHE A 190 -1.30 -16.36 -16.69
C PHE A 190 -2.75 -15.89 -16.70
N LYS A 191 -3.42 -15.92 -15.54
CA LYS A 191 -4.75 -15.35 -15.37
C LYS A 191 -4.68 -14.16 -14.43
N VAL A 192 -5.27 -13.05 -14.83
CA VAL A 192 -5.37 -11.85 -14.01
C VAL A 192 -6.81 -11.44 -13.83
N ARG A 193 -7.17 -11.12 -12.59
CA ARG A 193 -8.41 -10.45 -12.22
C ARG A 193 -8.09 -9.11 -11.59
N VAL A 194 -8.66 -8.04 -12.14
CA VAL A 194 -8.55 -6.68 -11.60
C VAL A 194 -9.91 -6.23 -11.08
N GLU A 195 -9.93 -5.82 -9.82
CA GLU A 195 -11.10 -5.25 -9.17
C GLU A 195 -10.81 -3.81 -8.76
N VAL A 196 -11.77 -2.91 -8.98
CA VAL A 196 -11.67 -1.52 -8.53
C VAL A 196 -12.66 -1.32 -7.38
N PRO A 197 -12.26 -0.70 -6.26
CA PRO A 197 -13.18 -0.46 -5.14
C PRO A 197 -14.42 0.31 -5.58
N PRO A 198 -15.60 0.05 -4.97
CA PRO A 198 -16.81 0.82 -5.24
C PRO A 198 -16.56 2.33 -5.07
N GLY A 199 -16.93 3.13 -6.08
CA GLY A 199 -16.71 4.58 -6.08
C GLY A 199 -15.30 5.05 -6.50
N ALA A 200 -14.36 4.14 -6.78
CA ALA A 200 -12.99 4.47 -7.18
C ALA A 200 -12.78 4.55 -8.71
N GLY A 201 -13.85 4.60 -9.50
CA GLY A 201 -13.78 4.71 -10.97
C GLY A 201 -13.61 3.38 -11.69
N LYS A 202 -12.83 3.37 -12.79
CA LYS A 202 -12.63 2.21 -13.70
C LYS A 202 -11.16 1.90 -13.89
N ALA A 203 -10.86 0.62 -14.13
CA ALA A 203 -9.55 0.20 -14.63
C ALA A 203 -9.46 0.46 -16.14
N PHE A 204 -8.36 1.04 -16.61
CA PHE A 204 -8.21 1.42 -18.02
C PHE A 204 -6.93 0.91 -18.67
N ALA A 205 -5.94 0.47 -17.89
CA ALA A 205 -4.68 -0.07 -18.38
C ALA A 205 -4.25 -1.31 -17.61
N LEU A 206 -3.61 -2.23 -18.34
CA LEU A 206 -2.91 -3.37 -17.77
C LEU A 206 -1.59 -3.58 -18.50
N GLU A 207 -0.52 -3.78 -17.75
CA GLU A 207 0.83 -3.84 -18.27
C GLU A 207 1.53 -5.09 -17.74
N TRP A 208 2.17 -5.84 -18.63
CA TRP A 208 2.80 -7.12 -18.30
C TRP A 208 4.31 -7.01 -18.30
N ASP A 209 4.94 -7.58 -17.27
CA ASP A 209 6.36 -7.88 -17.19
C ASP A 209 6.50 -9.36 -16.85
N PHE A 210 6.61 -10.22 -17.87
CA PHE A 210 6.65 -11.67 -17.69
C PHE A 210 7.97 -12.19 -17.12
N GLU A 211 9.02 -11.37 -17.09
CA GLU A 211 10.32 -11.79 -16.56
C GLU A 211 10.60 -11.20 -15.16
N GLY A 212 9.88 -10.13 -14.76
CA GLY A 212 10.06 -9.46 -13.48
C GLY A 212 11.22 -8.45 -13.48
N THR A 213 11.61 -7.97 -14.65
CA THR A 213 12.77 -7.08 -14.86
C THR A 213 12.46 -5.58 -14.65
N GLY A 214 11.17 -5.23 -14.56
CA GLY A 214 10.68 -3.86 -14.55
C GLY A 214 10.37 -3.30 -15.94
N HIS A 215 10.48 -4.12 -16.99
CA HIS A 215 10.13 -3.76 -18.36
C HIS A 215 8.70 -4.18 -18.68
N PHE A 216 7.80 -3.22 -18.65
CA PHE A 216 6.36 -3.45 -18.86
C PHE A 216 5.95 -3.26 -20.31
N VAL A 217 5.17 -4.20 -20.83
CA VAL A 217 4.49 -4.11 -22.13
C VAL A 217 3.02 -3.76 -21.89
N LYS A 218 2.61 -2.60 -22.41
CA LYS A 218 1.24 -2.07 -22.21
C LYS A 218 0.23 -2.82 -23.08
N LYS A 219 -0.90 -3.21 -22.47
CA LYS A 219 -2.10 -3.68 -23.15
C LYS A 219 -3.28 -2.77 -22.74
N VAL A 220 -3.87 -2.10 -23.72
CA VAL A 220 -5.02 -1.21 -23.49
C VAL A 220 -6.31 -2.03 -23.58
N PHE A 221 -7.21 -1.84 -22.62
CA PHE A 221 -8.55 -2.45 -22.68
C PHE A 221 -9.44 -1.66 -23.64
N ARG A 222 -10.14 -2.35 -24.55
CA ARG A 222 -11.09 -1.70 -25.47
C ARG A 222 -12.50 -1.57 -24.87
N GLU A 223 -12.86 -2.42 -23.91
CA GLU A 223 -14.12 -2.37 -23.15
C GLU A 223 -13.84 -2.82 -21.71
N VAL A 224 -14.39 -2.13 -20.71
CA VAL A 224 -14.11 -2.40 -19.29
C VAL A 224 -15.33 -3.03 -18.63
N VAL A 225 -15.36 -4.36 -18.63
CA VAL A 225 -16.24 -5.16 -17.77
C VAL A 225 -15.74 -5.07 -16.33
N ARG A 226 -16.63 -5.08 -15.33
CA ARG A 226 -16.27 -5.11 -13.90
C ARG A 226 -16.71 -6.45 -13.30
N PRO A 227 -15.82 -7.30 -12.76
CA PRO A 227 -14.35 -7.19 -12.76
C PRO A 227 -13.73 -7.36 -14.16
N VAL A 228 -12.47 -6.91 -14.32
CA VAL A 228 -11.70 -7.18 -15.55
C VAL A 228 -10.96 -8.50 -15.37
N GLU A 229 -11.34 -9.52 -16.15
CA GLU A 229 -10.65 -10.81 -16.19
C GLU A 229 -9.99 -11.00 -17.55
N THR A 230 -8.69 -11.26 -17.58
CA THR A 230 -7.96 -11.52 -18.82
C THR A 230 -6.83 -12.52 -18.61
N ALA A 231 -6.22 -12.96 -19.72
CA ALA A 231 -5.10 -13.87 -19.71
C ALA A 231 -3.91 -13.29 -20.47
N GLY A 232 -2.72 -13.63 -19.98
CA GLY A 232 -1.44 -13.41 -20.64
C GLY A 232 -0.78 -14.74 -20.98
N TYR A 233 -0.02 -14.79 -22.07
CA TYR A 233 0.70 -15.98 -22.49
C TYR A 233 2.16 -15.62 -22.67
N TYR A 234 3.06 -16.49 -22.21
CA TYR A 234 4.49 -16.27 -22.32
C TYR A 234 5.26 -17.58 -22.37
N THR A 235 6.37 -17.62 -23.11
CA THR A 235 7.25 -18.79 -23.23
C THR A 235 8.64 -18.41 -22.75
N TYR A 236 9.11 -19.08 -21.70
CA TYR A 236 10.47 -18.89 -21.18
C TYR A 236 11.47 -19.68 -22.01
N SER A 237 12.51 -19.02 -22.49
CA SER A 237 13.57 -19.62 -23.31
C SER A 237 14.75 -20.16 -22.48
N GLN A 238 14.80 -19.83 -21.18
CA GLN A 238 15.89 -20.20 -20.28
C GLN A 238 15.33 -20.69 -18.95
N ALA A 239 15.99 -21.69 -18.37
CA ALA A 239 15.75 -22.13 -17.01
C ALA A 239 16.11 -21.02 -16.01
N GLY A 240 15.38 -20.96 -14.90
CA GLY A 240 15.57 -19.92 -13.89
C GLY A 240 14.33 -19.65 -13.04
N THR A 241 14.46 -18.74 -12.08
CA THR A 241 13.31 -18.24 -11.31
C THR A 241 12.94 -16.85 -11.78
N PHE A 242 11.71 -16.69 -12.24
CA PHE A 242 11.14 -15.44 -12.71
C PHE A 242 10.03 -14.97 -11.77
N PHE A 243 9.79 -13.66 -11.74
CA PHE A 243 8.70 -13.07 -10.97
C PHE A 243 7.77 -12.26 -11.87
N PRO A 244 6.93 -12.93 -12.69
CA PRO A 244 6.00 -12.26 -13.57
C PRO A 244 5.10 -11.31 -12.79
N THR A 245 4.98 -10.12 -13.32
CA THR A 245 4.27 -9.01 -12.69
C THR A 245 3.28 -8.44 -13.69
N VAL A 246 2.08 -8.15 -13.20
CA VAL A 246 1.08 -7.43 -13.95
C VAL A 246 0.70 -6.18 -13.15
N ARG A 247 0.75 -5.02 -13.80
CA ARG A 247 0.37 -3.74 -13.20
C ARG A 247 -0.94 -3.28 -13.80
N ALA A 248 -1.84 -2.76 -12.97
CA ALA A 248 -3.09 -2.17 -13.41
C ALA A 248 -3.21 -0.73 -12.90
N ALA A 249 -3.92 0.08 -13.67
CA ALA A 249 -4.25 1.45 -13.31
C ALA A 249 -5.77 1.63 -13.28
N SER A 250 -6.28 2.32 -12.25
CA SER A 250 -7.64 2.85 -12.23
C SER A 250 -7.65 4.35 -12.02
N ASP A 251 -8.68 5.00 -12.58
CA ASP A 251 -8.90 6.44 -12.47
C ASP A 251 -10.36 6.71 -12.13
N ARG A 252 -10.61 7.65 -11.21
CA ARG A 252 -11.96 7.98 -10.75
C ARG A 252 -12.79 8.70 -11.81
N GLU A 253 -12.15 9.59 -12.58
CA GLU A 253 -12.79 10.38 -13.63
C GLU A 253 -12.90 9.62 -14.96
N GLU A 254 -12.42 8.37 -15.00
CA GLU A 254 -12.43 7.49 -16.16
C GLU A 254 -11.64 8.06 -17.35
N LYS A 255 -10.63 8.89 -17.07
CA LYS A 255 -9.78 9.53 -18.08
C LYS A 255 -8.61 8.63 -18.48
N VAL A 256 -8.79 7.91 -19.59
CA VAL A 256 -7.83 6.92 -20.13
C VAL A 256 -6.42 7.49 -20.44
N ASP A 257 -6.33 8.81 -20.67
CA ASP A 257 -5.08 9.48 -21.08
C ASP A 257 -4.56 10.53 -20.06
N SER A 258 -5.16 10.61 -18.87
CA SER A 258 -4.65 11.52 -17.82
C SER A 258 -3.38 10.95 -17.20
N PRO A 259 -2.27 11.72 -17.11
CA PRO A 259 -1.12 11.30 -16.34
C PRO A 259 -1.34 11.48 -14.82
N TYR A 260 -2.41 12.16 -14.42
CA TYR A 260 -2.70 12.52 -13.03
C TYR A 260 -3.78 11.62 -12.43
N SER A 261 -3.72 11.45 -11.10
CA SER A 261 -4.69 10.73 -10.27
C SER A 261 -4.84 9.24 -10.57
N LEU A 262 -3.83 8.66 -11.23
CA LEU A 262 -3.78 7.25 -11.56
C LEU A 262 -3.47 6.39 -10.32
N ALA A 263 -4.45 5.62 -9.88
CA ALA A 263 -4.28 4.66 -8.81
C ALA A 263 -3.66 3.37 -9.38
N LEU A 264 -2.37 3.16 -9.14
CA LEU A 264 -1.65 1.96 -9.57
C LEU A 264 -1.69 0.88 -8.49
N ASN A 265 -1.72 -0.37 -8.93
CA ASN A 265 -1.33 -1.53 -8.12
C ASN A 265 -0.78 -2.64 -9.03
N LEU A 266 -0.17 -3.66 -8.45
CA LEU A 266 0.38 -4.80 -9.17
C LEU A 266 0.05 -6.14 -8.51
N GLY A 267 0.08 -7.20 -9.32
CA GLY A 267 -0.02 -8.58 -8.89
C GLY A 267 1.21 -9.35 -9.37
N ARG A 268 1.70 -10.29 -8.57
CA ARG A 268 2.94 -11.04 -8.83
C ARG A 268 2.76 -12.52 -8.56
N VAL A 269 3.49 -13.33 -9.33
CA VAL A 269 3.63 -14.77 -9.12
C VAL A 269 5.10 -15.17 -9.22
N GLN A 270 5.43 -16.38 -8.79
CA GLN A 270 6.74 -16.99 -9.00
C GLN A 270 6.66 -18.08 -10.06
N VAL A 271 7.60 -18.09 -11.00
CA VAL A 271 7.72 -19.15 -12.00
C VAL A 271 9.11 -19.75 -11.92
N VAL A 272 9.17 -21.05 -11.66
CA VAL A 272 10.42 -21.81 -11.72
C VAL A 272 10.44 -22.54 -13.06
N VAL A 273 11.36 -22.16 -13.93
CA VAL A 273 11.53 -22.74 -15.26
C VAL A 273 12.63 -23.79 -15.17
N ILE A 274 12.30 -25.03 -15.51
CA ILE A 274 13.19 -26.20 -15.50
C ILE A 274 13.49 -26.73 -16.90
#